data_AF-A0A3R9BJD2-F1
#
_entry.id   AF-A0A3R9BJD2-F1
#
_cell.length_a   1.000
_cell.length_b   1.000
_cell.length_c   1.000
_cell.angle_alpha   90.00
_cell.angle_beta   90.00
_cell.angle_gamma   90.00
#
_symmetry.space_group_name_H-M   'P 1'
#
loop_
_entity.id
_entity.type
_entity.pdbx_description
1 polymer ?
#
loop_
_entity_poly.entity_id
_entity_poly.type
_entity_poly.pdbx_seq_one_letter_code
_entity_poly.pdbx_strand_id
1 'polypeptide(L)'
;MTPITATEKSQAARGLAGVADVLRQVATGQLQLNEATLLSALARIENASAVIERIDAPVVRKLLALEKTDNENCRVYYRGTNGLRYCYQLESRQVFALFTCTAQGEPSIQLDVAEYAIDYAPGSDCKTASAFRAFAQRHGCEAEQE
;
A
#
# COMPACT_ATOMS: atom_id res chain seq x y z
N MET A 1 -2.09 -8.75 11.29
CA MET A 1 -0.70 -8.50 10.85
C MET A 1 -0.40 -7.04 11.11
N THR A 2 0.65 -6.73 11.85
CA THR A 2 1.02 -5.36 12.21
C THR A 2 1.79 -4.72 11.05
N PRO A 3 1.39 -3.53 10.57
CA PRO A 3 2.11 -2.84 9.50
C PRO A 3 3.56 -2.61 9.91
N ILE A 4 4.49 -2.82 8.98
CA ILE A 4 5.92 -2.58 9.22
C ILE A 4 6.12 -1.08 9.41
N THR A 5 6.68 -0.70 10.54
CA THR A 5 6.99 0.70 10.85
C THR A 5 8.14 1.20 9.98
N ALA A 6 8.20 2.52 9.76
CA ALA A 6 9.35 3.15 9.09
C ALA A 6 10.69 2.81 9.79
N THR A 7 10.66 2.64 11.11
CA THR A 7 11.80 2.24 11.94
C THR A 7 12.32 0.85 11.59
N GLU A 8 11.42 -0.14 11.45
CA GLU A 8 11.79 -1.52 11.06
C GLU A 8 12.42 -1.55 9.66
N LYS A 9 11.87 -0.79 8.70
CA LYS A 9 12.47 -0.65 7.35
C LYS A 9 13.86 -0.04 7.40
N SER A 10 14.05 1.04 8.16
CA SER A 10 15.36 1.68 8.32
C SER A 10 16.37 0.81 9.08
N GLN A 11 15.94 -0.08 9.97
CA GLN A 11 16.82 -1.03 10.65
C GLN A 11 17.28 -2.14 9.70
N ALA A 12 16.38 -2.71 8.90
CA ALA A 12 16.72 -3.73 7.89
C ALA A 12 17.70 -3.18 6.83
N ALA A 13 17.43 -1.98 6.31
CA ALA A 13 18.31 -1.34 5.33
C ALA A 13 19.72 -1.09 5.87
N ARG A 14 19.84 -0.65 7.14
CA ARG A 14 21.14 -0.48 7.81
C ARG A 14 21.85 -1.81 8.04
N GLY A 15 21.11 -2.86 8.38
CA GLY A 15 21.64 -4.22 8.53
C GLY A 15 22.27 -4.73 7.24
N LEU A 16 21.56 -4.63 6.11
CA LEU A 16 22.04 -5.03 4.80
C LEU A 16 23.24 -4.21 4.31
N ALA A 17 23.22 -2.89 4.52
CA ALA A 17 24.37 -2.04 4.22
C ALA A 17 25.61 -2.44 5.02
N GLY A 18 25.43 -2.80 6.30
CA GLY A 18 26.51 -3.33 7.14
C GLY A 18 27.04 -4.69 6.70
N VAL A 19 26.22 -5.54 6.07
CA VAL A 19 26.67 -6.81 5.48
C VAL A 19 27.47 -6.55 4.19
N ALA A 20 26.99 -5.64 3.34
CA ALA A 20 27.70 -5.26 2.11
C ALA A 20 29.08 -4.66 2.42
N ASP A 21 29.20 -3.86 3.48
CA ASP A 21 30.47 -3.29 3.92
C ASP A 21 31.44 -4.37 4.43
N VAL A 22 30.98 -5.33 5.22
CA VAL A 22 31.79 -6.49 5.67
C VAL A 22 32.28 -7.31 4.47
N LEU A 23 31.41 -7.63 3.51
CA LEU A 23 31.79 -8.36 2.30
C LEU A 23 32.82 -7.59 1.47
N ARG A 24 32.68 -6.26 1.38
CA ARG A 24 33.64 -5.40 0.68
C ARG A 24 35.00 -5.40 1.36
N GLN A 25 35.05 -5.27 2.68
CA GLN A 25 36.30 -5.29 3.45
C GLN A 25 37.01 -6.65 3.38
N VAL A 26 36.25 -7.74 3.32
CA VAL A 26 36.80 -9.09 3.08
C VAL A 26 37.38 -9.19 1.67
N ALA A 27 36.65 -8.72 0.65
CA ALA A 27 37.11 -8.76 -0.74
C ALA A 27 38.37 -7.91 -0.98
N THR A 28 38.55 -6.83 -0.23
CA THR A 28 39.76 -5.98 -0.27
C THR A 28 40.88 -6.47 0.66
N GLY A 29 40.67 -7.57 1.38
CA GLY A 29 41.63 -8.13 2.33
C GLY A 29 41.83 -7.29 3.61
N GLN A 30 41.00 -6.27 3.82
CA GLN A 30 41.03 -5.40 5.01
C GLN A 30 40.44 -6.08 6.26
N LEU A 31 39.61 -7.11 6.06
CA LEU A 31 39.02 -7.91 7.13
C LEU A 31 39.27 -9.40 6.88
N GLN A 32 39.72 -10.11 7.92
CA GLN A 32 39.83 -11.57 7.89
C GLN A 32 38.48 -12.19 8.20
N LEU A 33 37.99 -13.07 7.31
CA LEU A 33 36.81 -13.89 7.57
C LEU A 33 37.10 -14.83 8.74
N ASN A 34 36.39 -14.64 9.85
CA ASN A 34 36.39 -15.56 10.97
C ASN A 34 34.94 -15.92 11.35
N GLU A 35 34.80 -16.93 12.21
CA GLU A 35 33.50 -17.46 12.64
C GLU A 35 32.59 -16.37 13.25
N ALA A 36 33.16 -15.47 14.06
CA ALA A 36 32.38 -14.39 14.67
C ALA A 36 31.86 -13.38 13.63
N THR A 37 32.66 -13.05 12.62
CA THR A 37 32.23 -12.19 11.50
C THR A 37 31.13 -12.86 10.67
N LEU A 38 31.25 -14.17 10.43
CA LEU A 38 30.27 -14.94 9.66
C LEU A 38 28.92 -15.01 10.39
N LEU A 39 28.93 -15.33 11.69
CA LEU A 39 27.72 -15.41 12.52
C LEU A 39 27.01 -14.04 12.62
N SER A 40 27.77 -12.95 12.77
CA SER A 40 27.22 -11.59 12.82
C SER A 40 26.59 -11.18 11.48
N ALA A 41 27.20 -11.56 10.35
CA ALA A 41 26.63 -11.30 9.03
C ALA A 41 25.35 -12.12 8.79
N LEU A 42 25.33 -13.41 9.17
CA LEU A 42 24.15 -14.26 9.08
C LEU A 42 22.97 -13.72 9.89
N ALA A 43 23.20 -13.34 11.15
CA ALA A 43 22.15 -12.75 11.99
C ALA A 43 21.55 -11.45 11.41
N ARG A 44 22.36 -10.65 10.70
CA ARG A 44 21.87 -9.45 10.00
C ARG A 44 21.04 -9.79 8.77
N ILE A 45 21.43 -10.83 8.02
CA ILE A 45 20.69 -11.33 6.86
C ILE A 45 19.36 -11.91 7.30
N GLU A 46 19.31 -12.73 8.35
CA GLU A 46 18.07 -13.32 8.88
C GLU A 46 17.08 -12.23 9.33
N ASN A 47 17.56 -11.23 10.07
CA ASN A 47 16.74 -10.08 10.47
C ASN A 47 16.24 -9.27 9.26
N ALA A 48 17.08 -9.07 8.24
CA ALA A 48 16.65 -8.40 7.02
C ALA A 48 15.62 -9.23 6.23
N SER A 49 15.81 -10.55 6.15
CA SER A 49 14.91 -11.49 5.48
C SER A 49 13.52 -11.48 6.13
N ALA A 50 13.46 -11.55 7.46
CA ALA A 50 12.20 -11.48 8.20
C ALA A 50 11.43 -10.16 7.98
N VAL A 51 12.16 -9.06 7.72
CA VAL A 51 11.54 -7.78 7.35
C VAL A 51 11.07 -7.80 5.90
N ILE A 52 11.86 -8.35 4.97
CA ILE A 52 11.51 -8.47 3.55
C ILE A 52 10.28 -9.35 3.34
N GLU A 53 10.20 -10.51 4.00
CA GLU A 53 9.02 -11.39 3.94
C GLU A 53 7.73 -10.70 4.41
N ARG A 54 7.84 -9.72 5.31
CA ARG A 54 6.72 -8.90 5.75
C ARG A 54 6.41 -7.74 4.80
N ILE A 55 7.34 -7.36 3.92
CA ILE A 55 7.14 -6.35 2.87
C ILE A 55 6.38 -6.97 1.68
N ASP A 56 6.70 -8.22 1.34
CA ASP A 56 6.07 -8.99 0.26
C ASP A 56 4.83 -9.79 0.68
N ALA A 57 4.38 -9.66 1.93
CA ALA A 57 3.09 -10.23 2.30
C ALA A 57 2.00 -9.58 1.42
N PRO A 58 1.26 -10.35 0.60
CA PRO A 58 0.23 -9.79 -0.25
C PRO A 58 -0.76 -9.05 0.65
N VAL A 59 -0.82 -7.73 0.49
CA VAL A 59 -1.84 -6.92 1.16
C VAL A 59 -3.15 -7.34 0.52
N VAL A 60 -3.87 -8.24 1.19
CA VAL A 60 -5.20 -8.67 0.76
C VAL A 60 -6.11 -7.47 0.86
N ARG A 61 -6.24 -6.73 -0.24
CA ARG A 61 -7.12 -5.56 -0.33
C ARG A 61 -8.56 -6.02 -0.45
N LYS A 62 -9.46 -5.32 0.22
CA LYS A 62 -10.89 -5.55 0.07
C LYS A 62 -11.36 -4.99 -1.27
N LEU A 63 -11.86 -5.85 -2.14
CA LEU A 63 -12.37 -5.47 -3.45
C LEU A 63 -13.70 -4.72 -3.34
N LEU A 64 -13.79 -3.61 -4.06
CA LEU A 64 -14.94 -2.73 -4.16
C LEU A 64 -15.43 -2.71 -5.61
N ALA A 65 -16.70 -3.05 -5.83
CA ALA A 65 -17.32 -3.08 -7.15
C ALA A 65 -18.01 -1.75 -7.47
N LEU A 66 -17.74 -1.14 -8.63
CA LEU A 66 -18.33 0.15 -8.98
C LEU A 66 -19.86 0.08 -9.03
N GLU A 67 -20.54 0.98 -8.32
CA GLU A 67 -22.00 1.12 -8.40
C GLU A 67 -22.43 2.28 -9.29
N LYS A 68 -21.96 3.48 -8.98
CA LYS A 68 -22.38 4.71 -9.67
C LYS A 68 -21.45 5.88 -9.37
N THR A 69 -21.54 6.92 -10.19
CA THR A 69 -20.92 8.22 -9.92
C THR A 69 -21.98 9.28 -9.66
N ASP A 70 -21.71 10.15 -8.70
CA ASP A 70 -22.51 11.32 -8.36
C ASP A 70 -21.65 12.57 -8.55
N ASN A 71 -21.94 13.31 -9.62
CA ASN A 71 -21.18 14.49 -9.99
C ASN A 71 -21.57 15.73 -9.16
N GLU A 72 -22.76 15.76 -8.55
CA GLU A 72 -23.22 16.91 -7.76
C GLU A 72 -22.49 16.95 -6.42
N ASN A 73 -22.37 15.80 -5.76
CA ASN A 73 -21.67 15.67 -4.49
C ASN A 73 -20.19 15.31 -4.64
N CYS A 74 -19.70 15.18 -5.88
CA CYS A 74 -18.33 14.77 -6.18
C CYS A 74 -17.95 13.42 -5.55
N ARG A 75 -18.86 12.44 -5.64
CA ARG A 75 -18.74 11.11 -5.04
C ARG A 75 -18.70 10.02 -6.10
N VAL A 76 -17.92 8.97 -5.83
CA VAL A 76 -17.95 7.71 -6.58
C VAL A 76 -18.28 6.59 -5.63
N TYR A 77 -19.37 5.88 -5.91
CA TYR A 77 -19.92 4.84 -5.05
C TYR A 77 -19.49 3.45 -5.51
N TYR A 78 -19.15 2.63 -4.53
CA TYR A 78 -18.79 1.23 -4.70
C TYR A 78 -19.51 0.34 -3.69
N ARG A 79 -19.61 -0.94 -4.01
CA ARG A 79 -20.15 -1.99 -3.13
C ARG A 79 -19.05 -2.95 -2.74
N GLY A 80 -18.89 -3.18 -1.44
CA GLY A 80 -18.00 -4.22 -0.94
C GLY A 80 -18.65 -5.60 -1.04
N THR A 81 -17.82 -6.64 -0.98
CA THR A 81 -18.26 -8.04 -0.90
C THR A 81 -19.07 -8.36 0.35
N ASN A 82 -18.94 -7.53 1.40
CA ASN A 82 -19.74 -7.58 2.62
C ASN A 82 -21.15 -6.93 2.46
N GLY A 83 -21.50 -6.45 1.28
CA GLY A 83 -22.79 -5.79 1.00
C GLY A 83 -22.89 -4.35 1.49
N LEU A 84 -21.85 -3.80 2.13
CA LEU A 84 -21.81 -2.39 2.52
C LEU A 84 -21.50 -1.48 1.33
N ARG A 85 -21.98 -0.24 1.42
CA ARG A 85 -21.69 0.81 0.44
C ARG A 85 -20.52 1.66 0.90
N TYR A 86 -19.66 1.98 -0.06
CA TYR A 86 -18.48 2.79 0.10
C TYR A 86 -18.51 3.95 -0.89
N CYS A 87 -17.89 5.06 -0.53
CA CYS A 87 -17.87 6.26 -1.35
C CYS A 87 -16.49 6.90 -1.27
N TYR A 88 -15.90 7.17 -2.44
CA TYR A 88 -14.80 8.11 -2.54
C TYR A 88 -15.38 9.50 -2.74
N GLN A 89 -15.05 10.43 -1.84
CA GLN A 89 -15.47 11.83 -1.92
C GLN A 89 -14.26 12.73 -2.17
N LEU A 90 -14.42 13.68 -3.08
CA LEU A 90 -13.39 14.69 -3.35
C LEU A 90 -13.29 15.68 -2.18
N GLU A 91 -12.16 15.67 -1.46
CA GLU A 91 -11.91 16.57 -0.32
C GLU A 91 -11.14 17.82 -0.73
N SER A 92 -10.20 17.67 -1.67
CA SER A 92 -9.43 18.79 -2.22
C SER A 92 -9.04 18.51 -3.66
N ARG A 93 -8.31 19.43 -4.33
CA ARG A 93 -8.00 19.33 -5.76
C ARG A 93 -7.41 17.97 -6.12
N GLN A 94 -8.23 17.13 -6.74
CA GLN A 94 -7.90 15.77 -7.18
C GLN A 94 -7.47 14.80 -6.05
N VAL A 95 -7.87 15.06 -4.80
CA VAL A 95 -7.63 14.15 -3.67
C VAL A 95 -8.97 13.63 -3.19
N PHE A 96 -9.11 12.31 -3.23
CA PHE A 96 -10.30 11.61 -2.74
C PHE A 96 -10.01 10.93 -1.41
N ALA A 97 -10.96 11.04 -0.48
CA ALA A 97 -10.99 10.23 0.73
C ALA A 97 -12.05 9.15 0.61
N LEU A 98 -11.77 7.97 1.15
CA LEU A 98 -12.68 6.82 1.15
C LEU A 98 -13.50 6.80 2.44
N PHE A 99 -14.79 6.54 2.32
CA PHE A 99 -15.71 6.40 3.44
C PHE A 99 -16.58 5.15 3.30
N THR A 100 -17.01 4.59 4.43
CA THR A 100 -18.28 3.84 4.47
C THR A 100 -19.43 4.82 4.27
N CYS A 101 -20.52 4.39 3.65
CA CYS A 101 -21.72 5.22 3.51
C CYS A 101 -22.90 4.61 4.27
N THR A 102 -23.82 5.47 4.69
CA THR A 102 -25.12 5.09 5.25
C THR A 102 -26.00 4.44 4.17
N ALA A 103 -27.15 3.90 4.57
CA ALA A 103 -28.14 3.36 3.63
C ALA A 103 -28.59 4.40 2.57
N GLN A 104 -28.61 5.69 2.94
CA GLN A 104 -28.94 6.80 2.05
C GLN A 104 -27.78 7.23 1.14
N GLY A 105 -26.59 6.67 1.32
CA GLY A 105 -25.41 7.01 0.53
C GLY A 105 -24.62 8.20 1.06
N GLU A 106 -24.87 8.65 2.29
CA GLU A 106 -24.06 9.69 2.92
C GLU A 106 -22.78 9.12 3.53
N PRO A 107 -21.62 9.77 3.38
CA PRO A 107 -20.36 9.35 3.98
C PRO A 107 -20.49 9.36 5.50
N SER A 108 -19.96 8.32 6.14
CA SER A 108 -20.06 8.13 7.59
C SER A 108 -18.69 8.04 8.24
N ILE A 109 -17.95 6.94 8.00
CA ILE A 109 -16.65 6.70 8.64
C ILE A 109 -15.58 6.70 7.55
N GLN A 110 -14.56 7.55 7.73
CA GLN A 110 -13.40 7.59 6.85
C GLN A 110 -12.53 6.34 7.02
N LEU A 111 -12.02 5.83 5.91
CA LEU A 111 -11.22 4.62 5.83
C LEU A 111 -9.85 4.92 5.19
N ASP A 112 -8.89 4.04 5.45
CA ASP A 112 -7.61 4.05 4.74
C ASP A 112 -7.80 3.48 3.33
N VAL A 113 -7.42 4.26 2.32
CA VAL A 113 -7.49 3.86 0.90
C VAL A 113 -6.57 2.65 0.62
N ALA A 114 -5.47 2.49 1.36
CA ALA A 114 -4.49 1.42 1.13
C ALA A 114 -5.04 0.01 1.42
N GLU A 115 -6.11 -0.11 2.22
CA GLU A 115 -6.74 -1.39 2.56
C GLU A 115 -7.74 -1.88 1.49
N TYR A 116 -8.07 -1.05 0.50
CA TYR A 116 -9.13 -1.32 -0.47
C TYR A 116 -8.60 -1.26 -1.89
N ALA A 117 -9.20 -2.07 -2.76
CA ALA A 117 -8.98 -2.05 -4.20
C ALA A 117 -10.33 -1.88 -4.89
N ILE A 118 -10.34 -1.18 -6.03
CA ILE A 118 -11.52 -1.08 -6.90
C ILE A 118 -11.39 -2.08 -8.05
N ASP A 119 -12.50 -2.66 -8.50
CA ASP A 119 -12.52 -3.55 -9.65
C ASP A 119 -12.22 -2.82 -10.97
N TYR A 120 -12.76 -1.62 -11.13
CA TYR A 120 -12.44 -0.72 -12.24
C TYR A 120 -12.76 0.74 -11.87
N ALA A 121 -11.99 1.68 -12.43
CA ALA A 121 -12.34 3.09 -12.35
C ALA A 121 -13.58 3.42 -13.21
N PRO A 122 -14.44 4.37 -12.77
CA PRO A 122 -15.56 4.86 -13.56
C PRO A 122 -15.08 5.46 -14.90
N GLY A 123 -16.04 5.65 -15.81
CA GLY A 123 -15.85 6.31 -17.10
C GLY A 123 -15.30 7.74 -17.00
N SER A 124 -15.20 8.42 -18.14
CA SER A 124 -14.93 9.87 -18.19
C SER A 124 -16.19 10.65 -18.57
N ASP A 125 -17.34 10.12 -18.19
CA ASP A 125 -18.69 10.64 -18.48
C ASP A 125 -19.00 11.95 -17.76
N CYS A 126 -18.33 12.21 -16.62
CA CYS A 126 -18.46 13.46 -15.88
C CYS A 126 -17.13 13.93 -15.25
N LYS A 127 -17.15 15.13 -14.67
CA LYS A 127 -15.96 15.75 -14.06
C LYS A 127 -15.47 14.93 -12.86
N THR A 128 -16.39 14.46 -12.02
CA THR A 128 -16.07 13.62 -10.87
C THR A 128 -15.45 12.29 -11.29
N ALA A 129 -16.04 11.60 -12.27
CA ALA A 129 -15.52 10.34 -12.77
C ALA A 129 -14.12 10.50 -13.37
N SER A 130 -13.92 11.56 -14.17
CA SER A 130 -12.62 11.90 -14.75
C SER A 130 -11.56 12.22 -13.69
N ALA A 131 -11.91 13.02 -12.68
CA ALA A 131 -11.01 13.36 -11.58
C ALA A 131 -10.66 12.14 -10.73
N PHE A 132 -11.64 11.28 -10.45
CA PHE A 132 -11.44 10.06 -9.69
C PHE A 132 -10.56 9.06 -10.45
N ARG A 133 -10.76 8.89 -11.76
CA ARG A 133 -9.91 8.04 -12.59
C ARG A 133 -8.44 8.48 -12.53
N ALA A 134 -8.17 9.79 -12.65
CA ALA A 134 -6.81 10.33 -12.50
C ALA A 134 -6.24 10.12 -11.10
N PHE A 135 -7.09 10.13 -10.06
CA PHE A 135 -6.70 9.76 -8.71
C PHE A 135 -6.35 8.26 -8.62
N ALA A 136 -7.23 7.36 -9.06
CA ALA A 136 -7.05 5.91 -8.98
C ALA A 136 -5.76 5.44 -9.69
N GLN A 137 -5.46 6.01 -10.86
CA GLN A 137 -4.24 5.71 -11.61
C GLN A 137 -2.96 6.12 -10.88
N ARG A 138 -2.96 7.30 -10.23
CA ARG A 138 -1.79 7.78 -9.47
C ARG A 138 -1.55 6.98 -8.20
N HIS A 139 -2.60 6.43 -7.61
CA HIS A 139 -2.56 5.72 -6.33
C HIS A 139 -2.57 4.19 -6.47
N GLY A 140 -2.66 3.65 -7.69
CA GLY A 140 -2.71 2.20 -7.92
C GLY A 140 -3.86 1.52 -7.18
N CYS A 141 -5.06 2.14 -7.22
CA CYS A 141 -6.23 1.64 -6.50
C CYS A 141 -6.92 0.46 -7.20
N GLU A 142 -6.70 0.29 -8.50
CA GLU A 142 -7.31 -0.78 -9.29
C GLU A 142 -6.71 -2.14 -8.87
N ALA A 143 -7.56 -3.16 -8.80
CA ALA A 143 -7.12 -4.53 -8.59
C ALA A 143 -6.28 -4.98 -9.81
N GLU A 144 -5.16 -5.64 -9.56
CA GLU A 144 -4.37 -6.28 -10.61
C GLU A 144 -5.25 -7.38 -11.24
N GLN A 145 -5.53 -7.25 -12.53
CA GLN A 145 -6.25 -8.27 -13.29
C GLN A 145 -5.26 -9.40 -13.58
N GLU A 146 -5.37 -10.50 -12.82
CA GLU A 146 -4.69 -11.78 -13.11
C GLU A 146 -5.22 -12.44 -14.40
#